data_AF-A0A5K1CSF3-F1
#
_entry.id   AF-A0A5K1CSF3-F1
#
_cell.length_a   1.000
_cell.length_b   1.000
_cell.length_c   1.000
_cell.angle_alpha   90.00
_cell.angle_beta   90.00
_cell.angle_gamma   90.00
#
_symmetry.space_group_name_H-M   'P 1'
#
loop_
_entity.id
_entity.type
_entity.pdbx_description
1 polymer ?
#
loop_
_entity_poly.entity_id
_entity_poly.type
_entity_poly.pdbx_seq_one_letter_code
_entity_poly.pdbx_strand_id
1 'polypeptide(L)' 'MEDRYEPLKDLGAGHFGVARLVRDKKTKELVAVKYIERGDK' A
#
# COMPACT_ATOMS: atom_id res chain seq x y z
N MET A 1 7.60 -4.47 -4.41
CA MET A 1 6.60 -4.34 -3.32
C MET A 1 5.89 -5.66 -3.06
N GLU A 2 5.51 -6.39 -4.12
CA GLU A 2 4.87 -7.72 -4.05
C GLU A 2 5.65 -8.76 -3.21
N ASP A 3 6.97 -8.65 -3.14
CA ASP A 3 7.75 -9.61 -2.37
C ASP A 3 7.63 -9.38 -0.84
N ARG A 4 7.66 -8.12 -0.38
CA ARG A 4 7.68 -7.77 1.06
C ARG A 4 6.29 -7.57 1.67
N TYR A 5 5.35 -7.01 0.92
CA TYR A 5 4.03 -6.65 1.44
C TYR A 5 2.94 -7.43 0.73
N GLU A 6 2.14 -8.15 1.50
CA GLU A 6 0.98 -8.90 1.01
C GLU A 6 -0.26 -8.01 1.07
N PRO A 7 -0.90 -7.68 -0.06
CA PRO A 7 -2.11 -6.88 -0.07
C PRO A 7 -3.29 -7.65 0.50
N LEU A 8 -3.99 -7.04 1.46
CA LEU A 8 -5.15 -7.66 2.13
C LEU A 8 -6.47 -7.02 1.69
N LYS A 9 -6.56 -5.68 1.77
CA LYS A 9 -7.81 -4.95 1.52
C LYS A 9 -7.53 -3.51 1.15
N ASP A 10 -8.33 -2.93 0.25
CA ASP A 10 -8.30 -1.50 -0.03
C ASP A 10 -8.94 -0.68 1.12
N LEU A 11 -8.24 0.34 1.60
CA LEU A 11 -8.69 1.21 2.69
C LEU A 11 -9.39 2.47 2.19
N GLY A 12 -9.15 2.85 0.93
CA GLY A 12 -9.82 3.97 0.28
C GLY A 12 -8.99 4.56 -0.86
N ALA A 13 -9.67 5.27 -1.76
CA ALA A 13 -9.07 6.06 -2.81
C ALA A 13 -9.50 7.51 -2.65
N GLY A 14 -8.56 8.44 -2.72
CA GLY A 14 -8.82 9.87 -2.62
C GLY A 14 -7.97 10.68 -3.60
N HIS A 15 -8.10 12.00 -3.54
CA HIS A 15 -7.45 12.93 -4.48
C HIS A 15 -5.92 12.77 -4.62
N PHE A 16 -5.25 12.17 -3.63
CA PHE A 16 -3.79 12.01 -3.60
C PHE A 16 -3.32 10.55 -3.70
N GLY A 17 -4.17 9.67 -4.21
CA GLY A 17 -3.84 8.26 -4.47
C GLY A 17 -4.66 7.23 -3.69
N VAL A 18 -4.23 5.97 -3.79
CA VAL A 18 -4.94 4.81 -3.22
C VAL A 18 -4.21 4.32 -1.97
N ALA A 19 -4.95 4.09 -0.89
CA ALA A 19 -4.43 3.47 0.33
C ALA A 19 -4.89 2.01 0.44
N ARG A 20 -3.94 1.11 0.70
CA ARG A 20 -4.20 -0.33 0.87
C ARG A 20 -3.65 -0.83 2.20
N LEU A 21 -4.43 -1.66 2.88
CA LEU A 21 -3.97 -2.46 4.02
C LEU A 21 -3.14 -3.61 3.49
N VAL A 22 -1.91 -3.71 3.97
CA VAL A 22 -0.99 -4.77 3.61
C VAL A 22 -0.42 -5.42 4.86
N ARG A 23 0.05 -6.66 4.72
CA ARG A 23 0.82 -7.35 5.75
C ARG A 23 2.29 -7.38 5.38
N ASP A 24 3.18 -6.93 6.26
CA ASP A 24 4.62 -7.14 6.07
C ASP A 24 4.91 -8.64 6.25
N LYS A 25 5.43 -9.30 5.22
CA LYS A 25 5.68 -10.75 5.25
C LYS A 25 6.78 -11.14 6.24
N LYS A 26 7.69 -10.22 6.59
CA LYS A 26 8.80 -10.42 7.54
C LYS A 26 8.35 -10.21 8.98
N THR A 27 7.75 -9.05 9.28
CA THR A 27 7.36 -8.73 10.67
C THR A 27 5.98 -9.25 11.04
N LYS A 28 5.18 -9.65 10.05
CA LYS A 28 3.77 -10.08 10.17
C LYS A 28 2.81 -8.98 10.61
N GLU A 29 3.27 -7.73 10.74
CA GLU A 29 2.47 -6.58 11.12
C GLU A 29 1.57 -6.10 9.97
N LEU A 30 0.46 -5.46 10.36
CA LEU A 30 -0.46 -4.81 9.45
C LEU A 30 -0.05 -3.35 9.29
N VAL A 31 0.15 -2.92 8.05
CA VAL A 31 0.54 -1.54 7.73
C VAL A 31 -0.33 -0.98 6.60
N ALA A 32 -0.48 0.34 6.56
CA ALA A 32 -1.15 1.03 5.47
C ALA A 32 -0.11 1.55 4.47
N VAL A 33 -0.27 1.21 3.19
CA VAL A 33 0.58 1.72 2.10
C VAL A 33 -0.25 2.69 1.26
N LYS A 34 0.30 3.88 1.03
CA LYS A 34 -0.26 4.88 0.12
C LYS A 34 0.49 4.86 -1.21
N TYR A 35 -0.23 4.55 -2.29
CA TYR A 35 0.28 4.65 -3.66
C TYR A 35 0.05 6.06 -4.16
N ILE A 36 1.13 6.75 -4.51
CA ILE A 36 1.11 8.10 -5.08
C ILE A 36 1.64 7.98 -6.50
N GLU A 37 0.91 8.53 -7.46
CA GLU A 37 1.39 8.58 -8.84
C GLU A 37 2.69 9.40 -8.90
N ARG A 38 3.69 8.85 -9.57
CA ARG A 38 4.92 9.58 -9.82
C ARG A 38 4.64 10.59 -10.91
N GLY A 39 4.86 11.88 -10.65
CA GLY A 39 4.73 12.91 -11.68
C GLY A 39 5.68 12.68 -12.85
N ASP A 40 5.35 13.30 -14.00
CA ASP A 40 6.22 13.31 -15.16
C ASP A 40 7.60 13.90 -14.82
N LYS A 41 8.64 13.29 -15.40
CA LYS A 41 10.04 13.59 -15.13
C LYS A 41 10.60 14.64 -16.07
#